data_AF-A0AAE4HXB5-F1
#
_entry.id   AF-A0AAE4HXB5-F1
#
_cell.length_a   1.000
_cell.length_b   1.000
_cell.length_c   1.000
_cell.angle_alpha   90.00
_cell.angle_beta   90.00
_cell.angle_gamma   90.00
#
_symmetry.space_group_name_H-M   'P 1'
#
loop_
_entity.id
_entity.type
_entity.pdbx_description
1 polymer ?
#
loop_
_entity_poly.entity_id
_entity_poly.type
_entity_poly.pdbx_seq_one_letter_code
_entity_poly.pdbx_strand_id
1 'polypeptide(L)'
;MKYQEGVELCREKTKESIIDKRTIKVIKKTMYGESKAFFTDYYYGIAIYEDGKEIYRPIYPFIRSENDLENLNKFVKQYEDFLLKFYKAGHNYSFGRFMLNEVVGSMDNFREKWFKKGVIFY
;
A
#
# COMPACT_ATOMS: atom_id res chain seq x y z
N MET A 1 40.14 -24.83 -6.66
CA MET A 1 38.97 -24.56 -5.80
C MET A 1 37.74 -24.64 -6.69
N LYS A 2 36.90 -25.66 -6.52
CA LYS A 2 35.69 -25.86 -7.34
C LYS A 2 34.55 -25.06 -6.69
N TYR A 3 33.96 -24.12 -7.41
CA TYR A 3 32.78 -23.39 -6.97
C TYR A 3 31.60 -24.36 -6.88
N GLN A 4 30.96 -24.45 -5.72
CA GLN A 4 29.67 -25.12 -5.59
C GLN A 4 28.61 -24.22 -6.23
N GLU A 5 27.90 -24.76 -7.21
CA GLU A 5 26.76 -24.10 -7.83
C GLU A 5 25.73 -23.75 -6.75
N GLY A 6 25.33 -22.48 -6.74
CA GLY A 6 24.34 -21.96 -5.84
C GLY A 6 23.03 -22.73 -6.00
N VAL A 7 22.46 -23.10 -4.86
CA VAL A 7 21.16 -23.76 -4.70
C VAL A 7 20.14 -23.19 -5.68
N GLU A 8 19.55 -24.05 -6.51
CA GLU A 8 18.42 -23.71 -7.39
C GLU A 8 17.38 -22.94 -6.57
N LEU A 9 17.16 -21.67 -6.95
CA LEU A 9 16.07 -20.83 -6.46
C LEU A 9 14.78 -21.67 -6.39
N CYS A 10 14.21 -21.81 -5.19
CA CYS A 10 12.92 -22.44 -4.95
C CYS A 10 11.89 -21.93 -5.97
N ARG A 11 11.66 -22.70 -7.04
CA ARG A 11 10.53 -22.54 -7.96
C ARG A 11 9.30 -23.20 -7.34
N GLU A 12 9.05 -22.94 -6.06
CA GLU A 12 7.75 -23.25 -5.50
C GLU A 12 6.78 -22.24 -6.12
N LYS A 13 5.93 -22.73 -7.02
CA LYS A 13 4.69 -22.03 -7.37
C LYS A 13 3.94 -21.85 -6.06
N THR A 14 4.06 -20.67 -5.46
CA THR A 14 3.16 -20.25 -4.39
C THR A 14 1.76 -20.41 -4.96
N LYS A 15 0.93 -21.21 -4.28
CA LYS A 15 -0.49 -21.26 -4.58
C LYS A 15 -0.97 -19.83 -4.47
N GLU A 16 -1.15 -19.16 -5.61
CA GLU A 16 -1.75 -17.84 -5.63
C GLU A 16 -3.13 -18.02 -4.99
N SER A 17 -3.27 -17.54 -3.76
CA SER A 17 -4.53 -17.64 -3.05
C SER A 17 -5.59 -16.98 -3.92
N ILE A 18 -6.61 -17.74 -4.29
CA ILE A 18 -7.84 -17.19 -4.84
C ILE A 18 -8.25 -16.07 -3.87
N ILE A 19 -8.61 -14.90 -4.38
CA ILE A 19 -8.93 -13.73 -3.54
C ILE A 19 -10.23 -14.04 -2.81
N ASP A 20 -10.14 -14.76 -1.68
CA ASP A 20 -11.23 -14.92 -0.76
C ASP A 20 -11.35 -13.60 0.02
N LYS A 21 -12.28 -12.75 -0.46
CA LYS A 21 -12.85 -11.56 0.20
C LYS A 21 -11.88 -10.66 0.96
N ARG A 22 -10.81 -10.21 0.31
CA ARG A 22 -10.02 -9.08 0.85
C ARG A 22 -10.74 -7.75 0.63
N THR A 23 -10.67 -6.86 1.62
CA THR A 23 -11.22 -5.51 1.55
C THR A 23 -10.26 -4.50 2.15
N ILE A 24 -10.38 -3.23 1.75
CA ILE A 24 -9.57 -2.14 2.29
C ILE A 24 -10.44 -1.22 3.16
N LYS A 25 -9.94 -0.89 4.34
CA LYS A 25 -10.54 0.15 5.19
C LYS A 25 -9.54 1.28 5.44
N VAL A 26 -10.04 2.52 5.41
CA VAL A 26 -9.27 3.67 5.90
C VAL A 26 -9.34 3.68 7.42
N ILE A 27 -8.18 3.76 8.07
CA ILE A 27 -8.04 3.72 9.53
C ILE A 27 -7.12 4.84 10.02
N LYS A 28 -7.37 5.30 11.25
CA LYS A 28 -6.48 6.22 11.97
C LYS A 28 -5.29 5.44 12.54
N LYS A 29 -4.08 5.94 12.32
CA LYS A 29 -2.81 5.31 12.73
C LYS A 29 -1.98 6.31 13.53
N THR A 30 -1.21 5.81 14.49
CA THR A 30 -0.24 6.59 15.26
C THR A 30 1.07 6.75 14.51
N MET A 31 1.64 7.95 14.47
CA MET A 31 3.02 8.17 14.07
C MET A 31 3.94 7.89 15.27
N TYR A 32 5.02 7.14 15.04
CA TYR A 32 6.10 7.03 16.01
C TYR A 32 7.08 8.17 15.75
N GLY A 33 7.13 9.15 16.65
CA GLY A 33 8.16 10.19 16.65
C GLY A 33 9.46 9.64 17.25
N GLU A 34 10.62 10.04 16.71
CA GLU A 34 11.93 9.72 17.31
C GLU A 34 12.18 10.46 18.64
N SER A 35 11.36 11.48 18.96
CA SER A 35 11.46 12.24 20.21
C SER A 35 10.64 11.58 21.33
N LYS A 36 11.27 11.41 22.50
CA LYS A 36 10.71 10.86 23.75
C LYS A 36 9.56 11.70 24.38
N ALA A 37 8.88 12.54 23.61
CA ALA A 37 7.75 13.34 24.08
C ALA A 37 6.48 12.79 23.43
N PHE A 38 5.47 12.53 24.26
CA PHE A 38 4.17 11.94 23.93
C PHE A 38 3.31 12.83 23.00
N PHE A 39 3.79 13.13 21.80
CA PHE A 39 2.96 13.64 20.73
C PHE A 39 2.35 12.44 20.02
N THR A 40 1.07 12.18 20.31
CA THR A 40 0.28 11.27 19.46
C THR A 40 -0.08 12.03 18.20
N ASP A 41 0.89 12.22 17.30
CA ASP A 41 0.57 12.65 15.95
C ASP A 41 -0.07 11.47 15.22
N TYR A 42 -1.21 11.72 14.58
CA TYR A 42 -1.95 10.70 13.86
C TYR A 42 -1.93 10.98 12.37
N TYR A 43 -2.07 9.92 11.60
CA TYR A 43 -2.32 9.98 10.17
C TYR A 43 -3.44 8.99 9.82
N TYR A 44 -4.05 9.16 8.65
CA TYR A 44 -5.03 8.20 8.16
C TYR A 44 -4.41 7.44 7.00
N GLY A 45 -4.38 6.12 7.10
CA GLY A 45 -3.89 5.23 6.05
C GLY A 45 -4.86 4.10 5.85
N ILE A 46 -4.42 3.05 5.17
CA ILE A 46 -5.28 1.90 4.91
C ILE A 46 -4.89 0.67 5.74
N ALA A 47 -5.85 -0.22 5.95
CA ALA A 47 -5.63 -1.58 6.45
C ALA A 47 -6.37 -2.57 5.57
N ILE A 48 -5.75 -3.73 5.36
CA ILE A 48 -6.30 -4.83 4.58
C ILE A 48 -6.94 -5.83 5.53
N TYR A 49 -8.17 -6.20 5.22
CA TYR A 49 -8.96 -7.17 5.96
C TYR A 49 -9.20 -8.40 5.10
N GLU A 50 -9.21 -9.58 5.73
CA GLU A 50 -9.60 -10.87 5.14
C GLU A 50 -10.59 -11.51 6.11
N ASP A 51 -11.78 -11.87 5.61
CA ASP A 51 -12.89 -12.39 6.43
C ASP A 51 -13.22 -11.55 7.67
N GLY A 52 -13.16 -10.22 7.51
CA GLY A 52 -13.46 -9.26 8.57
C GLY A 52 -12.34 -9.09 9.62
N LYS A 53 -11.22 -9.82 9.51
CA LYS A 53 -10.05 -9.66 10.36
C LYS A 53 -8.99 -8.82 9.66
N GLU A 54 -8.39 -7.89 10.39
CA GLU A 54 -7.27 -7.12 9.89
C GLU A 54 -6.03 -8.00 9.77
N ILE A 55 -5.45 -8.10 8.58
CA ILE A 55 -4.29 -8.95 8.30
C ILE A 55 -3.02 -8.16 8.02
N TYR A 56 -3.14 -6.90 7.57
CA TYR A 56 -1.99 -6.10 7.15
C TYR A 56 -2.26 -4.59 7.22
N ARG A 57 -1.26 -3.83 7.67
CA ARG A 57 -1.26 -2.37 7.72
C ARG A 57 -0.14 -1.81 6.83
N PRO A 58 -0.36 -1.60 5.53
CA PRO A 58 0.64 -0.97 4.67
C PRO A 58 0.90 0.47 5.11
N ILE A 59 2.09 0.99 4.83
CA ILE A 59 2.44 2.39 5.11
C ILE A 59 1.63 3.33 4.21
N TYR A 60 1.57 3.01 2.92
CA TYR A 60 0.86 3.79 1.90
C TYR A 60 -0.46 3.13 1.49
N PRO A 61 -1.35 3.84 0.78
CA PRO A 61 -1.44 5.30 0.75
C PRO A 61 -1.84 5.85 2.12
N PHE A 62 -1.51 7.12 2.37
CA PHE A 62 -1.95 7.83 3.57
C PHE A 62 -2.14 9.33 3.35
N ILE A 63 -2.81 9.97 4.31
CA ILE A 63 -2.95 11.43 4.46
C ILE A 63 -2.57 11.82 5.90
N ARG A 64 -2.06 13.04 6.09
CA ARG A 64 -1.67 13.56 7.42
C ARG A 64 -2.74 14.45 8.06
N SER A 65 -3.64 15.01 7.25
CA SER A 65 -4.67 15.96 7.70
C SER A 65 -6.05 15.35 7.56
N GLU A 66 -6.86 15.41 8.61
CA GLU A 66 -8.26 14.92 8.57
C GLU A 66 -9.10 15.61 7.48
N ASN A 67 -8.77 16.86 7.13
CA ASN A 67 -9.45 17.59 6.05
C ASN A 67 -9.31 16.90 4.68
N ASP A 68 -8.27 16.09 4.50
CA ASP A 68 -8.02 15.36 3.25
C ASP A 68 -8.58 13.93 3.26
N LEU A 69 -9.27 13.52 4.33
CA LEU A 69 -9.74 12.14 4.53
C LEU A 69 -10.66 11.69 3.39
N GLU A 70 -11.50 12.58 2.87
CA GLU A 70 -12.37 12.28 1.74
C GLU A 70 -11.55 11.96 0.47
N ASN A 71 -10.40 12.61 0.27
CA ASN A 71 -9.52 12.34 -0.86
C ASN A 71 -8.87 10.95 -0.77
N LEU A 72 -8.48 10.52 0.43
CA LEU A 72 -7.99 9.15 0.64
C LEU A 72 -9.09 8.11 0.38
N ASN A 73 -10.31 8.35 0.85
CA ASN A 73 -11.44 7.47 0.55
C ASN A 73 -11.73 7.39 -0.95
N LYS A 74 -11.69 8.52 -1.67
CA LYS A 74 -11.82 8.56 -3.14
C LYS A 74 -10.70 7.77 -3.83
N PHE A 75 -9.46 7.90 -3.35
CA PHE A 75 -8.32 7.15 -3.86
C PHE A 75 -8.53 5.64 -3.68
N VAL A 76 -8.83 5.20 -2.46
CA VAL A 76 -9.06 3.77 -2.15
C VAL A 76 -10.19 3.22 -3.00
N LYS A 77 -11.35 3.90 -3.03
CA LYS A 77 -12.49 3.46 -3.84
C LYS A 77 -12.15 3.35 -5.32
N GLN A 78 -11.33 4.26 -5.85
CA GLN A 78 -10.97 4.27 -7.26
C GLN A 78 -9.96 3.15 -7.62
N TYR A 79 -9.08 2.78 -6.69
CA TYR A 79 -7.97 1.85 -6.96
C TYR A 79 -7.96 0.62 -6.07
N GLU A 80 -9.08 0.25 -5.45
CA GLU A 80 -9.15 -0.83 -4.45
C GLU A 80 -8.61 -2.16 -5.01
N ASP A 81 -9.08 -2.59 -6.18
CA ASP A 81 -8.64 -3.83 -6.82
C ASP A 81 -7.14 -3.82 -7.13
N PHE A 82 -6.63 -2.68 -7.60
CA PHE A 82 -5.21 -2.49 -7.89
C PHE A 82 -4.36 -2.52 -6.62
N LEU A 83 -4.83 -1.89 -5.53
CA LEU A 83 -4.17 -1.92 -4.24
C LEU A 83 -4.14 -3.34 -3.67
N LEU A 84 -5.27 -4.07 -3.74
CA LEU A 84 -5.34 -5.45 -3.30
C LEU A 84 -4.40 -6.36 -4.11
N LYS A 85 -4.35 -6.20 -5.44
CA LYS A 85 -3.42 -6.92 -6.32
C LYS A 85 -1.96 -6.59 -5.97
N PHE A 86 -1.65 -5.31 -5.78
CA PHE A 86 -0.32 -4.83 -5.42
C PHE A 86 0.17 -5.42 -4.09
N TYR A 87 -0.65 -5.34 -3.04
CA TYR A 87 -0.27 -5.86 -1.72
C TYR A 87 -0.33 -7.39 -1.62
N LYS A 88 -1.09 -8.07 -2.48
CA LYS A 88 -1.06 -9.54 -2.57
C LYS A 88 0.28 -10.05 -3.08
N ALA A 89 0.89 -9.35 -4.04
CA ALA A 89 2.16 -9.76 -4.65
C ALA A 89 3.39 -9.53 -3.74
N GLY A 90 3.20 -9.03 -2.52
CA GLY A 90 4.30 -8.70 -1.60
C GLY A 90 5.17 -7.54 -2.07
N HIS A 91 4.70 -6.78 -3.07
CA HIS A 91 5.42 -5.63 -3.59
C HIS A 91 5.45 -4.50 -2.56
N ASN A 92 6.64 -3.98 -2.35
CA ASN A 92 6.96 -2.97 -1.34
C ASN A 92 7.72 -1.76 -1.94
N TYR A 93 7.91 -1.75 -3.26
CA TYR A 93 8.76 -0.76 -3.93
C TYR A 93 8.03 0.48 -4.43
N SER A 94 6.87 0.38 -5.09
CA SER A 94 6.10 1.55 -5.58
C SER A 94 4.77 1.14 -6.24
N PHE A 95 3.65 1.55 -5.64
CA PHE A 95 2.30 1.51 -6.23
C PHE A 95 2.18 2.42 -7.46
N GLY A 96 2.85 3.57 -7.48
CA GLY A 96 2.86 4.45 -8.66
C GLY A 96 3.43 3.75 -9.90
N ARG A 97 4.53 3.00 -9.74
CA ARG A 97 5.13 2.20 -10.81
C ARG A 97 4.26 1.01 -11.20
N PHE A 98 3.61 0.38 -10.24
CA PHE A 98 2.63 -0.67 -10.51
C PHE A 98 1.49 -0.13 -11.41
N MET A 99 0.96 1.05 -11.08
CA MET A 99 -0.08 1.70 -11.87
C MET A 99 0.39 2.15 -13.26
N LEU A 100 1.66 2.55 -13.42
CA LEU A 100 2.26 2.89 -14.73
C LEU A 100 2.19 1.72 -15.71
N ASN A 101 2.49 0.51 -15.23
CA ASN A 101 2.48 -0.69 -16.07
C ASN A 101 1.06 -1.17 -16.41
N GLU A 102 0.05 -0.77 -15.65
CA GLU A 102 -1.31 -1.29 -15.77
C GLU A 102 -2.28 -0.28 -16.41
N VAL A 103 -2.16 1.03 -16.12
CA VAL A 103 -3.24 2.01 -16.42
C VAL A 103 -2.75 3.42 -16.80
N VAL A 104 -1.77 3.99 -16.09
CA VAL A 104 -1.45 5.43 -16.25
C VAL A 104 -0.29 5.67 -17.19
N GLY A 105 -0.43 6.60 -18.14
CA GLY A 105 0.63 6.94 -19.09
C GLY A 105 1.80 7.75 -18.50
N SER A 106 1.65 8.32 -17.31
CA SER A 106 2.73 9.04 -16.61
C SER A 106 2.57 8.91 -15.08
N MET A 107 3.61 8.37 -14.44
CA MET A 107 3.67 8.19 -12.99
C MET A 107 3.72 9.54 -12.25
N ASP A 108 4.48 10.51 -12.76
CA ASP A 108 4.66 11.80 -12.10
C ASP A 108 3.36 12.60 -12.07
N ASN A 109 2.62 12.66 -13.18
CA ASN A 109 1.32 13.32 -13.24
C ASN A 109 0.30 12.64 -12.30
N PHE A 110 0.34 11.31 -12.24
CA PHE A 110 -0.53 10.54 -11.35
C PHE A 110 -0.24 10.83 -9.88
N ARG A 111 1.05 10.79 -9.49
CA ARG A 111 1.48 11.09 -8.13
C ARG A 111 1.19 12.54 -7.76
N GLU A 112 1.52 13.49 -8.62
CA GLU A 112 1.32 14.92 -8.37
C GLU A 112 -0.15 15.27 -8.19
N LYS A 113 -1.04 14.71 -9.03
CA LYS A 113 -2.50 14.90 -8.94
C LYS A 113 -3.04 14.57 -7.55
N TRP A 114 -2.57 13.49 -6.95
CA TRP A 114 -3.03 13.01 -5.65
C TRP A 114 -2.28 13.64 -4.49
N PHE A 115 -0.99 13.94 -4.67
CA PHE A 115 -0.20 14.68 -3.70
C PHE A 115 -0.79 16.07 -3.44
N LYS A 116 -1.25 16.78 -4.48
CA LYS A 116 -1.98 18.05 -4.35
C LYS A 116 -3.29 17.95 -3.54
N LYS A 117 -3.81 16.73 -3.36
CA LYS A 117 -5.00 16.42 -2.55
C LYS A 117 -4.65 15.83 -1.18
N GLY A 118 -3.38 15.91 -0.79
CA GLY A 118 -2.86 15.39 0.48
C GLY A 118 -2.58 13.89 0.49
N VAL A 119 -2.94 13.14 -0.56
CA VAL A 119 -2.77 11.68 -0.62
C VAL A 119 -1.34 11.35 -1.02
N ILE A 120 -0.61 10.72 -0.09
CA ILE A 120 0.77 10.30 -0.25
C ILE A 120 0.79 8.81 -0.52
N PHE A 121 1.40 8.44 -1.63
CA PHE A 121 1.77 7.07 -1.97
C PHE A 121 3.09 7.09 -2.73
N TYR A 122 3.76 5.95 -2.75
CA TYR A 122 4.94 5.70 -3.54
C TYR A 122 4.60 4.63 -4.55
#